data_AF-A0A2X3JDL0-F1
#
_entry.id   AF-A0A2X3JDL0-F1
#
_cell.length_a   1.000
_cell.length_b   1.000
_cell.length_c   1.000
_cell.angle_alpha   90.00
_cell.angle_beta   90.00
_cell.angle_gamma   90.00
#
_symmetry.space_group_name_H-M   'P 1'
#
loop_
_entity.id
_entity.type
_entity.pdbx_description
1 polymer ?
#
loop_
_entity_poly.entity_id
_entity_poly.type
_entity_poly.pdbx_seq_one_letter_code
_entity_poly.pdbx_strand_id
1 'polypeptide(L)' 'MRQRIIACLNGSPWRLHEVSEGPETLADADEVIVCNALMPVVPVNQAQDWHYTSRELYCFLAPLCE' A
#
# COMPACT_ATOMS: atom_id res chain seq x y z
N MET A 1 -0.40 12.26 2.81
CA MET A 1 0.37 11.08 2.39
C MET A 1 -0.27 10.32 1.23
N ARG A 2 -1.56 9.94 1.29
CA ARG A 2 -2.29 9.35 0.15
C ARG A 2 -2.03 10.04 -1.20
N GLN A 3 -2.26 11.35 -1.30
CA GLN A 3 -2.04 12.09 -2.56
C GLN A 3 -0.58 12.06 -3.05
N ARG A 4 0.38 12.05 -2.13
CA ARG A 4 1.82 11.95 -2.44
C ARG A 4 2.15 10.58 -3.03
N ILE A 5 1.66 9.51 -2.40
CA ILE A 5 1.81 8.14 -2.91
C ILE A 5 1.19 8.01 -4.31
N ILE A 6 -0.03 8.53 -4.50
CA ILE A 6 -0.70 8.53 -5.81
C ILE A 6 0.15 9.25 -6.87
N ALA A 7 0.72 10.40 -6.54
CA ALA A 7 1.60 11.13 -7.44
C ALA A 7 2.88 10.34 -7.77
N CYS A 8 3.48 9.63 -6.80
CA CYS A 8 4.63 8.75 -7.02
C CYS A 8 4.27 7.55 -7.93
N LEU A 9 3.05 7.01 -7.81
CA LEU A 9 2.60 5.85 -8.59
C LEU A 9 2.30 6.21 -10.06
N ASN A 10 1.80 7.41 -10.34
CA ASN A 10 1.43 7.86 -11.69
C ASN A 10 2.59 7.92 -12.71
N GLY A 11 3.85 7.78 -12.28
CA GLY A 11 5.03 7.70 -13.15
C GLY A 11 5.86 6.43 -12.96
N SER A 12 5.30 5.43 -12.29
CA SER A 12 5.97 4.19 -11.88
C SER A 12 5.46 3.00 -12.72
N PRO A 13 6.08 1.80 -12.61
CA PRO A 13 5.54 0.59 -13.27
C PRO A 13 4.21 0.11 -12.66
N TRP A 14 3.78 0.69 -11.54
CA TRP A 14 2.54 0.30 -10.86
C TRP A 14 1.32 0.95 -11.51
N ARG A 15 0.25 0.17 -11.62
CA ARG A 15 -1.07 0.67 -12.04
C ARG A 15 -1.89 1.03 -10.82
N LEU A 16 -2.32 2.27 -10.73
CA LEU A 16 -3.18 2.76 -9.66
C LEU A 16 -4.64 2.69 -10.08
N HIS A 17 -5.47 2.07 -9.23
CA HIS A 17 -6.91 2.07 -9.35
C HIS A 17 -7.53 2.56 -8.03
N GLU A 18 -8.37 3.59 -8.10
CA GLU A 18 -9.23 3.96 -6.97
C GLU A 18 -10.54 3.16 -7.09
N VAL A 19 -10.78 2.26 -6.14
CA VAL A 19 -11.89 1.29 -6.16
C VAL A 19 -12.75 1.41 -4.90
N SER A 20 -13.98 0.90 -4.97
CA SER A 20 -14.88 0.77 -3.82
C SER A 20 -15.19 -0.71 -3.62
N GLU A 21 -14.37 -1.37 -2.81
CA GLU A 21 -14.43 -2.82 -2.57
C GLU A 21 -14.75 -3.14 -1.11
N GLY A 22 -15.30 -4.34 -0.90
CA GLY A 22 -15.48 -4.88 0.44
C GLY A 22 -14.14 -5.27 1.09
N PRO A 23 -14.06 -5.33 2.43
CA PRO A 23 -12.84 -5.68 3.15
C PRO A 23 -12.31 -7.08 2.78
N GLU A 24 -13.17 -7.99 2.35
CA GLU A 24 -12.83 -9.34 1.86
C GLU A 24 -11.82 -9.31 0.71
N THR A 25 -11.78 -8.26 -0.11
CA THR A 25 -10.80 -8.11 -1.20
C THR A 25 -9.37 -8.04 -0.68
N LEU A 26 -9.18 -7.60 0.57
CA LEU A 26 -7.87 -7.58 1.19
C LEU A 26 -7.33 -9.01 1.41
N ALA A 27 -8.19 -10.03 1.53
CA ALA A 27 -7.76 -11.43 1.66
C ALA A 27 -6.91 -11.90 0.48
N ASP A 28 -7.22 -11.39 -0.72
CA ASP A 28 -6.60 -11.79 -1.98
C ASP A 28 -5.40 -10.89 -2.35
N ALA A 29 -5.09 -9.88 -1.53
CA ALA A 29 -3.97 -8.98 -1.79
C ALA A 29 -2.62 -9.62 -1.38
N ASP A 30 -1.60 -9.49 -2.22
CA ASP A 30 -0.24 -9.95 -1.89
C ASP A 30 0.44 -9.08 -0.82
N GLU A 31 0.08 -7.79 -0.79
CA GLU A 31 0.63 -6.77 0.10
C GLU A 31 -0.43 -5.73 0.47
N VAL A 32 -0.41 -5.29 1.73
CA VAL A 32 -1.23 -4.18 2.22
C VAL A 32 -0.34 -3.16 2.94
N ILE A 33 -0.57 -1.88 2.66
CA ILE A 33 0.13 -0.77 3.29
C ILE A 33 -0.86 0.24 3.86
N VAL A 34 -0.48 0.88 4.96
CA VAL A 34 -1.20 2.03 5.52
C VAL A 34 -0.30 3.24 5.53
N CYS A 35 -0.87 4.42 5.28
CA CYS A 35 -0.13 5.67 5.28
C CYS A 35 -0.92 6.74 6.04
N ASN A 36 -0.24 7.60 6.78
CA ASN A 36 -0.84 8.79 7.37
C ASN A 36 0.16 9.97 7.32
N ALA A 37 -0.19 11.11 7.90
CA ALA A 37 0.69 12.29 7.87
C ALA A 37 1.82 12.26 8.91
N LEU A 38 1.73 11.36 9.90
CA LEU A 38 2.65 11.25 11.05
C LEU A 38 3.61 10.05 10.92
N MET A 39 3.26 9.07 10.09
CA MET A 39 4.02 7.89 9.70
C MET A 39 3.92 7.76 8.17
N PRO A 40 5.04 7.69 7.43
CA PRO A 40 4.99 7.85 5.98
C PRO A 40 4.30 6.68 5.27
N VAL A 41 4.84 5.47 5.39
CA VAL A 41 4.24 4.24 4.86
C VAL A 41 4.60 3.10 5.81
N VAL A 42 3.61 2.32 6.23
CA VAL A 42 3.81 1.17 7.12
C VAL A 42 3.24 -0.08 6.45
N PRO A 43 4.03 -1.16 6.32
CA PRO A 43 3.54 -2.42 5.77
C PRO A 43 2.68 -3.14 6.82
N VAL A 44 1.59 -3.74 6.37
CA VAL A 44 0.73 -4.58 7.20
C VAL A 44 1.20 -6.02 7.08
N ASN A 45 1.55 -6.63 8.21
CA ASN A 45 1.96 -8.05 8.23
C ASN A 45 0.75 -8.99 8.24
N GLN A 46 -0.34 -8.57 8.89
CA GLN A 46 -1.55 -9.37 9.06
C GLN A 46 -2.76 -8.47 9.24
N ALA A 47 -3.90 -8.85 8.67
CA ALA A 47 -5.21 -8.28 8.97
C ALA A 47 -6.23 -9.41 9.10
N GLN A 48 -6.93 -9.48 10.24
CA GLN A 48 -7.77 -10.65 10.58
C GLN A 48 -6.93 -11.95 10.53
N ASP A 49 -7.36 -12.95 9.78
CA ASP A 49 -6.63 -14.21 9.55
C ASP A 49 -5.71 -14.16 8.30
N TRP A 50 -5.70 -13.04 7.57
CA TRP A 50 -4.93 -12.87 6.33
C TRP A 50 -3.52 -12.39 6.62
N HIS A 51 -2.54 -13.08 6.05
CA HIS A 51 -1.11 -12.82 6.25
C HIS A 51 -0.48 -12.35 4.94
N TYR A 52 0.19 -11.20 4.98
CA TYR A 52 0.81 -10.58 3.82
C TYR A 52 2.32 -10.70 3.90
N THR A 53 2.93 -11.37 2.93
CA THR A 53 4.37 -11.64 2.91
C THR A 53 5.15 -10.73 1.97
N SER A 54 4.50 -10.18 0.93
CA SER A 54 5.19 -9.31 -0.03
C SER A 54 5.50 -7.93 0.57
N ARG A 55 6.65 -7.36 0.19
CA ARG A 55 7.12 -6.03 0.63
C ARG A 55 7.56 -5.17 -0.55
N GLU A 56 7.18 -5.53 -1.77
CA GLU A 56 7.67 -4.87 -2.98
C GLU A 56 7.20 -3.42 -3.08
N LEU A 57 5.91 -3.18 -2.85
CA LEU A 57 5.34 -1.83 -2.89
C LEU A 57 5.85 -0.98 -1.73
N TYR A 58 5.98 -1.56 -0.53
CA TYR A 58 6.60 -0.89 0.61
C TYR A 58 8.05 -0.48 0.31
N CYS A 59 8.89 -1.39 -0.17
CA CYS A 59 10.29 -1.10 -0.51
C CYS A 59 10.41 -0.04 -1.61
N PHE A 60 9.46 0.02 -2.55
CA PHE A 60 9.39 1.06 -3.56
C PHE A 60 9.00 2.43 -2.99
N LEU A 61 7.98 2.48 -2.12
CA LEU A 61 7.42 3.73 -1.60
C LEU A 61 8.21 4.32 -0.42
N ALA A 62 8.82 3.49 0.43
CA ALA A 62 9.58 3.91 1.61
C ALA A 62 10.59 5.03 1.30
N PRO A 63 11.54 4.88 0.34
CA PRO A 63 12.52 5.93 0.05
C PRO A 63 11.92 7.19 -0.59
N LEU A 64 10.68 7.15 -1.09
CA LEU A 64 10.00 8.28 -1.73
C LEU A 64 9.14 9.10 -0.76
N CYS A 65 8.88 8.54 0.42
CA CYS A 65 7.95 9.06 1.40
C CYS A 65 8.56 9.39 2.77
N GLU A 66 9.87 9.15 2.97
CA GLU A 66 10.63 9.59 4.17
C GLU A 66 10.74 11.11 4.31
#